data_AF-A0A432EMP6-F1
#
_entry.id   AF-A0A432EMP6-F1
#
_cell.length_a   1.000
_cell.length_b   1.000
_cell.length_c   1.000
_cell.angle_alpha   90.00
_cell.angle_beta   90.00
_cell.angle_gamma   90.00
#
_symmetry.space_group_name_H-M   'P 1'
#
loop_
_entity.id
_entity.type
_entity.pdbx_description
1 polymer ?
#
loop_
_entity_poly.entity_id
_entity_poly.type
_entity_poly.pdbx_seq_one_letter_code
_entity_poly.pdbx_strand_id
1 'polypeptide(L)'
;MQATLHFMQCLMTRWLVFLVLAGSFMPAQAELYRYVDDSGQVHYSDREPDDAEFESLEIKLPASAPADMSKKKPAAKSVLIYTSSTCAYCKQAKAWMKSNKVPFTERNITTSRSARRAFDKLGARAVPVILVGKQRMNGFNPRRLQDLLDAP
;
A
#
# COMPACT_ATOMS: atom_id res chain seq x y z
N MET A 1 20.13 -20.66 -64.34
CA MET A 1 20.88 -20.56 -63.06
C MET A 1 21.03 -19.12 -62.52
N GLN A 2 20.84 -18.05 -63.31
CA GLN A 2 21.00 -16.68 -62.79
C GLN A 2 19.87 -16.18 -61.84
N ALA A 3 18.62 -16.64 -62.02
CA ALA A 3 17.47 -16.15 -61.25
C ALA A 3 17.55 -16.47 -59.73
N THR A 4 18.20 -17.57 -59.35
CA THR A 4 18.32 -17.98 -57.94
C THR A 4 19.36 -17.19 -57.15
N LEU A 5 20.42 -16.69 -57.80
CA LEU A 5 21.43 -15.82 -57.17
C LEU A 5 20.81 -14.49 -56.74
N HIS A 6 20.05 -13.83 -57.62
CA HIS A 6 19.39 -12.56 -57.31
C HIS A 6 18.40 -12.67 -56.15
N PHE A 7 17.65 -13.77 -56.07
CA PHE A 7 16.69 -13.99 -54.99
C PHE A 7 17.37 -14.12 -53.62
N MET A 8 18.51 -14.84 -53.57
CA MET A 8 19.29 -15.05 -52.35
C MET A 8 20.05 -13.78 -51.91
N GLN A 9 20.56 -13.00 -52.87
CA GLN A 9 21.27 -11.73 -52.60
C GLN A 9 20.33 -10.62 -52.09
N CYS A 10 19.05 -10.63 -52.51
CA CYS A 10 18.02 -9.70 -52.01
C CYS A 10 17.52 -10.05 -50.59
N LEU A 11 17.49 -11.34 -50.24
CA LEU A 11 17.17 -11.78 -48.89
C LEU A 11 18.24 -11.34 -47.87
N MET A 12 19.52 -11.50 -48.24
CA MET A 12 20.66 -11.25 -47.37
C MET A 12 20.90 -9.76 -47.10
N THR A 13 20.64 -8.89 -48.08
CA THR A 13 20.67 -7.43 -47.89
C THR A 13 19.52 -6.93 -47.01
N ARG A 14 18.30 -7.48 -47.12
CA ARG A 14 17.20 -7.17 -46.18
C ARG A 14 17.55 -7.61 -44.75
N TRP A 15 18.22 -8.74 -44.57
CA TRP A 15 18.64 -9.22 -43.25
C TRP A 15 19.73 -8.34 -42.62
N LEU A 16 20.73 -7.91 -43.42
CA LEU A 16 21.75 -6.96 -42.96
C LEU A 16 21.18 -5.58 -42.59
N VAL A 17 20.22 -5.05 -43.34
CA VAL A 17 19.54 -3.79 -42.98
C VAL A 17 18.74 -3.93 -41.67
N PHE A 18 18.09 -5.07 -41.43
CA PHE A 18 17.42 -5.34 -40.15
C PHE A 18 18.41 -5.47 -38.98
N LEU A 19 19.57 -6.10 -39.18
CA LEU A 19 20.63 -6.19 -38.17
C LEU A 19 21.21 -4.81 -37.81
N VAL A 20 21.40 -3.92 -38.80
CA VAL A 20 21.86 -2.55 -38.57
C VAL A 20 20.80 -1.70 -37.84
N LEU A 21 19.50 -1.86 -38.16
CA LEU A 21 18.43 -1.16 -37.42
C LEU A 21 18.23 -1.69 -35.98
N ALA A 22 18.53 -2.97 -35.72
CA ALA A 22 18.36 -3.56 -34.40
C ALA A 22 19.48 -3.16 -33.40
N GLY A 23 20.63 -2.67 -33.88
CA GLY A 23 21.80 -2.37 -33.05
C GLY A 23 21.76 -1.07 -32.26
N SER A 24 20.74 -0.22 -32.43
CA SER A 24 20.74 1.16 -31.91
C SER A 24 20.01 1.38 -30.58
N PHE A 25 19.39 0.34 -30.00
CA PHE A 25 18.58 0.49 -28.79
C PHE A 25 19.43 0.32 -27.53
N MET A 26 20.19 1.36 -27.18
CA MET A 26 21.01 1.45 -25.98
C MET A 26 20.11 1.65 -24.75
N PRO A 27 19.97 0.66 -23.84
CA PRO A 27 19.08 0.79 -22.70
C PRO A 27 19.75 1.67 -21.63
N ALA A 28 19.35 2.94 -21.55
CA ALA A 28 19.69 3.77 -20.40
C ALA A 28 18.96 3.23 -19.16
N GLN A 29 19.66 2.43 -18.34
CA GLN A 29 19.14 1.97 -17.06
C GLN A 29 19.33 3.09 -16.03
N ALA A 30 18.29 3.87 -15.81
CA ALA A 30 18.24 4.83 -14.72
C ALA A 30 17.90 4.10 -13.41
N GLU A 31 18.89 3.88 -12.56
CA GLU A 31 18.66 3.47 -11.17
C GLU A 31 18.44 4.71 -10.30
N LEU A 32 17.23 4.85 -9.76
CA LEU A 32 16.87 5.97 -8.89
C LEU A 32 17.33 5.70 -7.46
N TYR A 33 18.47 6.27 -7.06
CA TYR A 33 19.02 6.07 -5.72
C TYR A 33 18.27 6.92 -4.68
N ARG A 34 18.04 6.32 -3.50
CA ARG A 34 17.30 6.91 -2.38
C ARG A 34 18.18 6.99 -1.15
N TYR A 35 18.44 8.20 -0.67
CA TYR A 35 19.17 8.44 0.59
C TYR A 35 18.31 9.25 1.58
N VAL A 36 18.78 9.34 2.82
CA VAL A 36 18.15 10.10 3.91
C VAL A 36 19.18 11.09 4.41
N ASP A 37 18.81 12.36 4.53
CA ASP A 37 19.68 13.40 5.08
C ASP A 37 19.67 13.44 6.62
N ASP A 38 20.53 14.26 7.22
CA ASP A 38 20.63 14.44 8.69
C ASP A 38 19.33 14.99 9.33
N SER A 39 18.40 15.52 8.53
CA SER A 39 17.08 15.97 8.98
C SER A 39 16.01 14.87 8.94
N GLY A 40 16.36 13.67 8.44
CA GLY A 40 15.44 12.55 8.25
C GLY A 40 14.58 12.69 6.98
N GLN A 41 14.88 13.64 6.09
CA GLN A 41 14.16 13.81 4.83
C GLN A 41 14.75 12.89 3.76
N VAL A 42 13.85 12.33 2.93
CA VAL A 42 14.17 11.34 1.91
C VAL A 42 14.38 12.04 0.58
N HIS A 43 15.57 11.91 0.01
CA HIS A 43 15.92 12.45 -1.29
C HIS A 43 16.12 11.33 -2.31
N TYR A 44 15.74 11.61 -3.55
CA TYR A 44 15.95 10.74 -4.70
C TYR A 44 16.78 11.49 -5.73
N SER A 45 17.86 10.89 -6.22
CA SER A 45 18.80 11.52 -7.16
C SER A 45 19.14 10.58 -8.31
N ASP A 46 19.23 11.14 -9.51
CA ASP A 46 19.62 10.46 -10.76
C ASP A 46 21.11 10.67 -11.10
N ARG A 47 21.95 10.96 -10.09
CA ARG A 47 23.41 11.01 -10.20
C ARG A 47 24.07 10.25 -9.06
N GLU A 48 25.03 9.41 -9.42
CA GLU A 48 25.93 8.73 -8.48
C GLU A 48 26.76 9.80 -7.72
N PRO A 49 26.86 9.75 -6.38
CA PRO A 49 27.72 10.65 -5.62
C PRO A 49 29.18 10.21 -5.72
N ASP A 50 30.05 11.11 -6.19
CA ASP A 50 31.50 10.87 -6.40
C ASP A 50 32.31 11.05 -5.10
N ASP A 51 31.65 11.52 -4.02
CA ASP A 51 32.27 12.05 -2.80
C ASP A 51 32.06 11.17 -1.53
N ALA A 52 31.14 10.20 -1.54
CA ALA A 52 30.59 9.60 -0.31
C ALA A 52 31.36 8.37 0.20
N GLU A 53 32.40 8.61 1.02
CA GLU A 53 33.08 7.55 1.77
C GLU A 53 32.10 6.78 2.67
N PHE A 54 31.88 5.51 2.37
CA PHE A 54 31.08 4.59 3.19
C PHE A 54 31.88 4.17 4.43
N GLU A 55 31.99 5.05 5.44
CA GLU A 55 32.46 4.61 6.75
C GLU A 55 31.37 3.76 7.44
N SER A 56 31.54 2.44 7.33
CA SER A 56 30.66 1.45 7.91
C SER A 56 30.79 1.41 9.43
N LEU A 57 30.11 2.33 10.11
CA LEU A 57 29.91 2.25 11.56
C LEU A 57 29.10 0.99 11.89
N GLU A 58 29.76 -0.02 12.43
CA GLU A 58 29.13 -1.24 12.94
C GLU A 58 28.07 -0.88 14.00
N ILE A 59 26.80 -0.89 13.58
CA ILE A 59 25.69 -0.82 14.51
C ILE A 59 25.75 -2.09 15.36
N LYS A 60 26.19 -1.94 16.60
CA LYS A 60 26.23 -3.04 17.58
C LYS A 60 24.81 -3.37 18.03
N LEU A 61 24.08 -4.12 17.19
CA LEU A 61 22.71 -4.52 17.44
C LEU A 61 22.62 -5.30 18.76
N PRO A 62 21.77 -4.90 19.72
CA PRO A 62 21.44 -5.76 20.84
C PRO A 62 20.66 -6.97 20.31
N ALA A 63 21.19 -8.17 20.59
CA ALA A 63 20.67 -9.44 20.08
C ALA A 63 19.38 -9.90 20.78
N SER A 64 18.31 -9.11 20.70
CA SER A 64 16.94 -9.49 21.10
C SER A 64 15.83 -8.55 20.60
N ALA A 65 15.95 -7.99 19.39
CA ALA A 65 14.77 -7.47 18.69
C ALA A 65 13.98 -8.64 18.08
N PRO A 66 12.69 -8.86 18.43
CA PRO A 66 11.91 -9.96 17.85
C PRO A 66 11.70 -9.73 16.35
N ALA A 67 12.29 -10.61 15.55
CA ALA A 67 12.31 -10.54 14.09
C ALA A 67 10.98 -10.99 13.44
N ASP A 68 9.87 -10.32 13.76
CA ASP A 68 8.70 -10.27 12.87
C ASP A 68 7.82 -9.04 13.09
N MET A 69 8.10 -7.97 12.34
CA MET A 69 7.17 -6.89 12.03
C MET A 69 7.29 -6.46 10.56
N SER A 70 7.57 -7.39 9.65
CA SER A 70 7.62 -7.09 8.19
C SER A 70 6.22 -7.10 7.56
N LYS A 71 5.25 -6.44 8.22
CA LYS A 71 3.94 -6.18 7.64
C LYS A 71 3.97 -4.84 6.90
N LYS A 72 4.22 -4.89 5.60
CA LYS A 72 3.96 -3.78 4.66
C LYS A 72 2.49 -3.37 4.81
N LYS A 73 2.22 -2.33 5.60
CA LYS A 73 0.87 -1.91 5.98
C LYS A 73 0.04 -1.65 4.71
N PRO A 74 -1.05 -2.40 4.46
CA PRO A 74 -1.90 -2.15 3.29
C PRO A 74 -2.50 -0.74 3.37
N ALA A 75 -2.89 -0.19 2.22
CA ALA A 75 -3.46 1.15 2.12
C ALA A 75 -4.60 1.30 3.14
N ALA A 76 -4.51 2.32 4.01
CA ALA A 76 -5.32 2.38 5.21
C ALA A 76 -6.82 2.48 4.90
N LYS A 77 -7.55 1.39 5.12
CA LYS A 77 -9.00 1.31 4.93
C LYS A 77 -9.71 2.29 5.87
N SER A 78 -10.67 3.04 5.34
CA SER A 78 -11.49 3.94 6.15
C SER A 78 -12.42 3.14 7.07
N VAL A 79 -12.46 3.52 8.36
CA VAL A 79 -13.32 2.88 9.35
C VAL A 79 -14.41 3.85 9.81
N LEU A 80 -15.67 3.43 9.70
CA LEU A 80 -16.84 4.21 10.13
C LEU A 80 -17.68 3.37 11.10
N ILE A 81 -17.86 3.84 12.33
CA ILE A 81 -18.69 3.19 13.35
C ILE A 81 -19.98 3.97 13.62
N TYR A 82 -21.12 3.30 13.52
CA TYR A 82 -22.40 3.79 14.02
C TYR A 82 -22.61 3.33 15.46
N THR A 83 -22.94 4.26 16.36
CA THR A 83 -23.02 4.05 17.82
C THR A 83 -24.30 4.66 18.40
N SER A 84 -24.63 4.31 19.65
CA SER A 84 -25.59 5.06 20.48
C SER A 84 -24.95 5.45 21.81
N SER A 85 -25.48 6.48 22.46
CA SER A 85 -24.88 7.05 23.68
C SER A 85 -24.81 6.08 24.87
N THR A 86 -25.75 5.13 24.97
CA THR A 86 -25.88 4.17 26.09
C THR A 86 -25.30 2.78 25.80
N CYS A 87 -24.75 2.54 24.59
CA CYS A 87 -24.32 1.22 24.15
C CYS A 87 -22.93 0.80 24.69
N ALA A 88 -22.89 -0.25 25.54
CA ALA A 88 -21.66 -0.79 26.11
C ALA A 88 -20.71 -1.36 25.05
N TYR A 89 -21.19 -2.19 24.12
CA TYR A 89 -20.37 -2.75 23.02
C TYR A 89 -19.79 -1.68 22.10
N CYS A 90 -20.47 -0.53 21.96
CA CYS A 90 -19.97 0.62 21.21
C CYS A 90 -18.79 1.29 21.92
N LYS A 91 -18.80 1.34 23.26
CA LYS A 91 -17.65 1.81 24.06
C LYS A 91 -16.47 0.83 23.91
N GLN A 92 -16.72 -0.48 24.00
CA GLN A 92 -15.69 -1.52 23.81
C GLN A 92 -15.04 -1.45 22.42
N ALA A 93 -15.84 -1.35 21.36
CA ALA A 93 -15.35 -1.22 19.99
C ALA A 93 -14.43 0.02 19.81
N LYS A 94 -14.85 1.17 20.33
CA LYS A 94 -14.04 2.40 20.27
C LYS A 94 -12.78 2.31 21.12
N ALA A 95 -12.82 1.66 22.27
CA ALA A 95 -11.64 1.42 23.09
C ALA A 95 -10.62 0.53 22.35
N TRP A 96 -11.08 -0.57 21.73
CA TRP A 96 -10.22 -1.45 20.94
C TRP A 96 -9.61 -0.76 19.72
N MET A 97 -10.40 0.04 18.98
CA MET A 97 -9.86 0.79 17.83
C MET A 97 -8.82 1.82 18.29
N LYS A 98 -9.03 2.50 19.42
CA LYS A 98 -8.03 3.41 20.01
C LYS A 98 -6.76 2.68 20.45
N SER A 99 -6.85 1.55 21.15
CA SER A 99 -5.67 0.80 21.62
C SER A 99 -4.83 0.25 20.46
N ASN A 100 -5.48 -0.17 19.37
CA ASN A 100 -4.82 -0.68 18.17
C ASN A 100 -4.46 0.43 17.16
N LYS A 101 -4.54 1.71 17.55
CA LYS A 101 -4.20 2.88 16.71
C LYS A 101 -4.95 2.90 15.36
N VAL A 102 -6.16 2.36 15.32
CA VAL A 102 -7.04 2.34 14.13
C VAL A 102 -7.78 3.68 14.05
N PRO A 103 -7.56 4.51 13.02
CA PRO A 103 -8.33 5.73 12.83
C PRO A 103 -9.77 5.40 12.41
N PHE A 104 -10.75 6.01 13.06
CA PHE A 104 -12.16 5.80 12.75
C PHE A 104 -12.99 7.09 12.87
N THR A 105 -14.05 7.18 12.08
CA THR A 105 -15.12 8.18 12.27
C THR A 105 -16.27 7.58 13.08
N GLU A 106 -16.78 8.31 14.07
CA GLU A 106 -17.99 7.93 14.82
C GLU A 106 -19.24 8.67 14.29
N ARG A 107 -20.35 7.94 14.15
CA ARG A 107 -21.68 8.48 13.86
C ARG A 107 -22.68 8.01 14.91
N ASN A 108 -22.89 8.83 15.94
CA ASN A 108 -23.86 8.53 17.00
C ASN A 108 -25.30 8.75 16.50
N ILE A 109 -26.09 7.67 16.43
CA ILE A 109 -27.47 7.66 15.94
C ILE A 109 -28.49 8.21 16.95
N THR A 110 -28.08 8.40 18.22
CA THR A 110 -28.91 9.02 19.26
C THR A 110 -28.84 10.54 19.18
N THR A 111 -27.67 11.10 18.87
CA THR A 111 -27.45 12.56 18.87
C THR A 111 -27.54 13.19 17.47
N SER A 112 -27.35 12.42 16.39
CA SER A 112 -27.41 12.93 15.03
C SER A 112 -28.54 12.31 14.20
N ARG A 113 -29.48 13.15 13.75
CA ARG A 113 -30.57 12.77 12.85
C ARG A 113 -30.08 12.32 11.47
N SER A 114 -28.97 12.86 10.97
CA SER A 114 -28.37 12.41 9.71
C SER A 114 -27.67 11.06 9.87
N ALA A 115 -26.97 10.83 11.00
CA ALA A 115 -26.43 9.52 11.35
C ALA A 115 -27.53 8.46 11.48
N ARG A 116 -28.66 8.79 12.14
CA ARG A 116 -29.80 7.89 12.26
C ARG A 116 -30.38 7.51 10.89
N ARG A 117 -30.67 8.48 10.01
CA ARG A 117 -31.14 8.21 8.65
C ARG A 117 -30.16 7.37 7.83
N ALA A 118 -28.84 7.59 7.98
CA ALA A 118 -27.83 6.78 7.31
C ALA A 118 -27.78 5.33 7.86
N PHE A 119 -27.92 5.15 9.18
CA PHE A 119 -28.02 3.84 9.81
C PHE A 119 -29.27 3.07 9.38
N ASP A 120 -30.42 3.74 9.29
CA ASP A 120 -31.67 3.13 8.82
C ASP A 120 -31.57 2.65 7.37
N LYS A 121 -30.90 3.42 6.50
CA LYS A 121 -30.57 3.01 5.13
C LYS A 121 -29.64 1.77 5.05
N LEU A 122 -28.90 1.43 6.10
CA LEU A 122 -28.14 0.18 6.15
C LEU A 122 -29.04 -1.03 6.48
N GLY A 123 -30.32 -0.85 6.82
CA GLY A 123 -31.17 -1.95 7.30
C GLY A 123 -30.62 -2.59 8.59
N ALA A 124 -29.85 -1.84 9.38
CA ALA A 124 -29.30 -2.30 10.64
C ALA A 124 -30.36 -2.27 11.76
N ARG A 125 -30.39 -3.32 12.59
CA ARG A 125 -31.31 -3.39 13.75
C ARG A 125 -30.67 -3.01 15.08
N ALA A 126 -29.34 -3.13 15.20
CA ALA A 126 -28.61 -2.90 16.44
C ALA A 126 -27.26 -2.21 16.16
N VAL A 127 -26.72 -1.56 17.20
CA VAL A 127 -25.39 -0.94 17.21
C VAL A 127 -24.43 -1.76 18.12
N PRO A 128 -23.10 -1.72 17.88
CA PRO A 128 -22.43 -0.98 16.82
C PRO A 128 -22.59 -1.60 15.43
N VAL A 129 -22.50 -0.77 14.40
CA VAL A 129 -22.25 -1.23 13.01
C VAL A 129 -20.97 -0.57 12.54
N ILE A 130 -20.01 -1.38 12.13
CA ILE A 130 -18.69 -0.93 11.71
C ILE A 130 -18.55 -1.23 10.22
N LEU A 131 -18.22 -0.19 9.44
CA LEU A 131 -17.87 -0.30 8.04
C LEU A 131 -16.35 -0.14 7.92
N VAL A 132 -15.71 -1.05 7.18
CA VAL A 132 -14.27 -1.03 6.87
C VAL A 132 -14.15 -1.01 5.35
N GLY A 133 -13.92 0.16 4.77
CA GLY A 133 -14.05 0.39 3.34
C GLY A 133 -15.44 -0.02 2.82
N LYS A 134 -15.49 -1.05 1.97
CA LYS A 134 -16.75 -1.62 1.42
C LYS A 134 -17.36 -2.72 2.30
N GLN A 135 -16.62 -3.24 3.29
CA GLN A 135 -17.07 -4.36 4.12
C GLN A 135 -17.84 -3.85 5.35
N ARG A 136 -18.75 -4.68 5.87
CA ARG A 136 -19.61 -4.36 7.02
C ARG A 136 -19.56 -5.46 8.09
N MET A 137 -19.48 -5.03 9.33
CA MET A 137 -19.65 -5.85 10.52
C MET A 137 -20.80 -5.29 11.38
N ASN A 138 -21.74 -6.15 11.77
CA ASN A 138 -22.74 -5.83 12.78
C ASN A 138 -22.27 -6.37 14.14
N GLY A 139 -22.47 -5.59 15.21
CA GLY A 139 -21.88 -5.89 16.51
C GLY A 139 -20.38 -5.60 16.56
N PHE A 140 -19.73 -6.01 17.64
CA PHE A 140 -18.29 -5.88 17.83
C PHE A 140 -17.66 -7.25 18.09
N ASN A 141 -16.66 -7.61 17.29
CA ASN A 141 -15.79 -8.75 17.51
C ASN A 141 -14.36 -8.30 17.15
N PRO A 142 -13.39 -8.39 18.07
CA PRO A 142 -12.04 -7.86 17.85
C PRO A 142 -11.25 -8.63 16.79
N ARG A 143 -11.37 -9.97 16.74
CA ARG A 143 -10.70 -10.78 15.70
C ARG A 143 -11.24 -10.42 14.33
N ARG A 144 -12.57 -10.45 14.16
CA ARG A 144 -13.21 -10.10 12.89
C ARG A 144 -12.91 -8.66 12.44
N LEU A 145 -12.75 -7.72 13.38
CA LEU A 145 -12.35 -6.36 13.03
C LEU A 145 -10.90 -6.30 12.54
N GLN A 146 -9.99 -7.04 13.17
CA GLN A 146 -8.61 -7.20 12.69
C GLN A 146 -8.58 -7.83 11.30
N ASP A 147 -9.33 -8.92 11.06
CA ASP A 147 -9.40 -9.62 9.77
C ASP A 147 -9.86 -8.68 8.63
N LEU A 148 -10.82 -7.79 8.91
CA LEU A 148 -11.31 -6.79 7.94
C LEU A 148 -10.29 -5.68 7.63
N LEU A 149 -9.42 -5.36 8.59
CA LEU A 149 -8.34 -4.38 8.45
C LEU A 149 -7.13 -4.97 7.72
N ASP A 150 -6.80 -6.23 7.99
CA ASP A 150 -5.64 -6.95 7.43
C ASP A 150 -5.91 -7.55 6.05
N ALA A 151 -7.18 -7.74 5.66
CA ALA A 151 -7.53 -8.12 4.29
C ALA A 151 -6.93 -7.13 3.27
N PRO A 152 -6.61 -7.57 2.04
CA PRO A 152 -6.19 -6.67 0.95
C PRO A 152 -7.30 -5.69 0.52
#